data_AF-A0A971YPT8-F1
#
_entry.id   AF-A0A971YPT8-F1
#
_cell.length_a   1.000
_cell.length_b   1.000
_cell.length_c   1.000
_cell.angle_alpha   90.00
_cell.angle_beta   90.00
_cell.angle_gamma   90.00
#
_symmetry.space_group_name_H-M   'P 1'
#
loop_
_entity.id
_entity.type
_entity.pdbx_description
1 polymer ?
#
loop_
_entity_poly.entity_id
_entity_poly.type
_entity_poly.pdbx_seq_one_letter_code
_entity_poly.pdbx_strand_id
1 'polypeptide(L)'
;PVRVARQGEVLVPGQVLVAPGDRHLLLVGSGPPNGEWRVQLSTAPPLGGHRPSADPLFASLADVCGPYGIGVVLTGMGSDGTKGLLALRQAGGLTLGESSVTCSVFGMPRSAWEGGALERLLPLWDLPMALSTAVAATFQ
;
A
#
# COMPACT_ATOMS: atom_id res chain seq x y z
N PRO A 1 -5.56 -2.29 16.86
CA PRO A 1 -6.99 -2.57 16.56
C PRO A 1 -7.21 -2.61 15.05
N VAL A 2 -8.04 -3.54 14.55
CA VAL A 2 -8.33 -3.72 13.12
C VAL A 2 -9.80 -3.40 12.87
N ARG A 3 -10.12 -2.55 11.88
CA ARG A 3 -11.50 -2.21 11.51
C ARG A 3 -11.64 -1.84 10.04
N VAL A 4 -12.88 -1.81 9.56
CA VAL A 4 -13.20 -1.24 8.25
C VAL A 4 -13.07 0.29 8.29
N ALA A 5 -12.46 0.85 7.25
CA ALA A 5 -12.21 2.28 7.12
C ALA A 5 -13.52 3.07 6.94
N ARG A 6 -13.55 4.30 7.46
CA ARG A 6 -14.67 5.25 7.39
C ARG A 6 -14.24 6.54 6.71
N GLN A 7 -15.15 7.12 5.93
CA GLN A 7 -14.90 8.36 5.22
C GLN A 7 -14.43 9.47 6.17
N GLY A 8 -13.32 10.13 5.83
CA GLY A 8 -12.82 11.31 6.51
C GLY A 8 -12.15 11.06 7.86
N GLU A 9 -12.06 9.81 8.32
CA GLU A 9 -11.41 9.52 9.60
C GLU A 9 -9.91 9.82 9.55
N VAL A 10 -9.38 10.35 10.65
CA VAL A 10 -7.96 10.69 10.79
C VAL A 10 -7.16 9.41 11.00
N LEU A 11 -6.06 9.26 10.26
CA LEU A 11 -5.14 8.15 10.43
C LEU A 11 -4.30 8.38 11.68
N VAL A 12 -4.32 7.44 12.62
CA VAL A 12 -3.53 7.49 13.86
C VAL A 12 -2.69 6.23 14.03
N PRO A 13 -1.51 6.30 14.68
CA PRO A 13 -0.65 5.15 14.92
C PRO A 13 -1.35 4.00 15.69
N GLY A 14 -0.88 2.77 15.48
CA GLY A 14 -1.38 1.58 16.19
C GLY A 14 -2.70 1.02 15.66
N GLN A 15 -3.11 1.39 14.45
CA GLN A 15 -4.35 0.96 13.83
C GLN A 15 -4.11 0.32 12.46
N VAL A 16 -4.99 -0.62 12.10
CA VAL A 16 -5.08 -1.19 10.76
C VAL A 16 -6.48 -0.93 10.22
N LEU A 17 -6.55 -0.28 9.07
CA LEU A 17 -7.80 0.02 8.39
C LEU A 17 -7.92 -0.83 7.13
N VAL A 18 -9.09 -1.44 6.96
CA VAL A 18 -9.39 -2.30 5.80
C VAL A 18 -10.36 -1.56 4.89
N ALA A 19 -10.09 -1.58 3.59
CA ALA A 19 -10.98 -0.99 2.60
C ALA A 19 -12.36 -1.65 2.65
N PRO A 20 -13.46 -0.88 2.60
CA PRO A 20 -14.79 -1.46 2.43
C PRO A 20 -14.93 -2.09 1.03
N GLY A 21 -15.76 -3.13 0.92
CA GLY A 21 -15.83 -3.97 -0.27
C GLY A 21 -16.35 -3.29 -1.54
N ASP A 22 -16.93 -2.10 -1.47
CA ASP A 22 -17.54 -1.38 -2.59
C ASP A 22 -16.86 -0.05 -2.93
N ARG A 23 -15.75 0.31 -2.25
CA ARG A 23 -15.08 1.61 -2.46
C ARG A 23 -13.57 1.46 -2.50
N HIS A 24 -12.91 2.30 -3.30
CA HIS A 24 -11.46 2.45 -3.21
C HIS A 24 -11.10 3.18 -1.92
N LEU A 25 -10.06 2.70 -1.23
CA LEU A 25 -9.48 3.36 -0.08
C LEU A 25 -8.28 4.19 -0.54
N LEU A 26 -8.27 5.48 -0.20
CA LEU A 26 -7.22 6.42 -0.50
C LEU A 26 -6.77 7.14 0.78
N LEU A 27 -5.52 7.58 0.80
CA LEU A 27 -5.00 8.52 1.79
C LEU A 27 -4.97 9.92 1.20
N VAL A 28 -5.44 10.93 1.94
CA VAL A 28 -5.38 12.34 1.53
C VAL A 28 -4.92 13.23 2.68
N GLY A 29 -4.60 14.47 2.36
CA GLY A 29 -4.19 15.50 3.32
C GLY A 29 -2.70 15.78 3.28
N SER A 30 -2.22 16.45 4.31
CA SER A 30 -0.82 16.81 4.48
C SER A 30 -0.34 16.16 5.78
N GLY A 31 0.77 15.45 5.77
CA GLY A 31 1.25 14.73 6.96
C GLY A 31 1.62 15.67 8.12
N PRO A 32 1.80 15.12 9.34
CA PRO A 32 2.32 15.86 10.47
C PRO A 32 3.71 16.49 10.18
N PRO A 33 4.09 17.60 10.86
CA PRO A 33 3.33 18.30 11.90
C PRO A 33 2.31 19.31 11.36
N ASN A 34 2.32 19.60 10.05
CA ASN A 34 1.57 20.73 9.48
C ASN A 34 0.17 20.34 8.95
N GLY A 35 -0.28 19.11 9.20
CA GLY A 35 -1.59 18.63 8.79
C GLY A 35 -1.91 17.25 9.36
N GLU A 36 -3.02 16.69 8.87
CA GLU A 36 -3.48 15.36 9.20
C GLU A 36 -3.67 14.52 7.95
N TRP A 37 -3.30 13.24 8.03
CA TRP A 37 -3.70 12.25 7.05
C TRP A 37 -5.12 11.78 7.32
N ARG A 38 -5.93 11.69 6.26
CA ARG A 38 -7.33 11.28 6.34
C ARG A 38 -7.65 10.20 5.33
N VAL A 39 -8.56 9.33 5.70
CA VAL A 39 -9.15 8.34 4.81
C VAL A 39 -10.10 9.02 3.84
N GLN A 40 -9.94 8.72 2.55
CA GLN A 40 -10.94 9.03 1.53
C GLN A 40 -11.41 7.72 0.88
N LEU A 41 -12.73 7.52 0.87
CA LEU A 41 -13.39 6.41 0.21
C LEU A 41 -14.01 6.90 -1.10
N SER A 42 -13.54 6.38 -2.21
CA SER A 42 -13.98 6.78 -3.54
C SER A 42 -14.93 5.75 -4.15
N THR A 43 -16.02 6.23 -4.76
CA THR A 43 -16.96 5.45 -5.57
C THR A 43 -16.61 5.48 -7.06
N ALA A 44 -15.37 5.87 -7.40
CA ALA A 44 -14.87 5.81 -8.77
C ALA A 44 -15.11 4.41 -9.39
N PRO A 45 -15.21 4.33 -10.72
CA PRO A 45 -15.40 3.06 -11.40
C PRO A 45 -14.30 2.04 -11.07
N PRO A 46 -14.61 0.73 -11.07
CA PRO A 46 -13.61 -0.32 -10.85
C PRO A 46 -12.41 -0.19 -11.79
N LEU A 47 -11.21 -0.44 -11.27
CA LEU A 47 -9.98 -0.48 -12.05
C LEU A 47 -9.59 -1.93 -12.29
N GLY A 48 -9.43 -2.33 -13.55
CA GLY A 48 -9.15 -3.73 -13.89
C GLY A 48 -10.24 -4.71 -13.43
N GLY A 49 -11.47 -4.24 -13.20
CA GLY A 49 -12.57 -5.03 -12.63
C GLY A 49 -12.59 -5.08 -11.09
N HIS A 50 -11.67 -4.41 -10.41
CA HIS A 50 -11.56 -4.41 -8.95
C HIS A 50 -12.07 -3.11 -8.34
N ARG A 51 -12.92 -3.25 -7.32
CA ARG A 51 -13.25 -2.20 -6.35
C ARG A 51 -13.59 -2.89 -5.03
N PRO A 52 -12.76 -2.75 -3.97
CA PRO A 52 -11.53 -1.95 -3.91
C PRO A 52 -10.43 -2.47 -4.86
N SER A 53 -9.55 -1.54 -5.25
CA SER A 53 -8.30 -1.82 -5.97
C SER A 53 -7.16 -1.23 -5.16
N ALA A 54 -6.01 -1.89 -5.16
CA ALA A 54 -4.80 -1.48 -4.47
C ALA A 54 -4.05 -0.35 -5.20
N ASP A 55 -4.20 -0.24 -6.53
CA ASP A 55 -3.55 0.83 -7.31
C ASP A 55 -3.87 2.25 -6.79
N PRO A 56 -5.15 2.64 -6.59
CA PRO A 56 -5.48 3.96 -6.02
C PRO A 56 -4.93 4.18 -4.62
N LEU A 57 -4.86 3.12 -3.79
CA LEU A 57 -4.31 3.21 -2.46
C LEU A 57 -2.84 3.59 -2.52
N PHE A 58 -2.02 2.80 -3.25
CA PHE A 58 -0.59 3.05 -3.35
C PHE A 58 -0.26 4.33 -4.10
N ALA A 59 -1.02 4.69 -5.14
CA ALA A 59 -0.86 5.97 -5.83
C ALA A 59 -1.10 7.15 -4.88
N SER A 60 -2.16 7.10 -4.06
CA SER A 60 -2.42 8.15 -3.07
C SER A 60 -1.34 8.23 -1.98
N LEU A 61 -0.72 7.10 -1.61
CA LEU A 61 0.44 7.09 -0.72
C LEU A 61 1.67 7.73 -1.37
N ALA A 62 1.88 7.52 -2.66
CA ALA A 62 2.96 8.18 -3.41
C ALA A 62 2.82 9.70 -3.35
N ASP A 63 1.60 10.21 -3.56
CA ASP A 63 1.31 11.65 -3.56
C ASP A 63 1.44 12.28 -2.16
N VAL A 64 0.99 11.57 -1.12
CA VAL A 64 0.85 12.14 0.23
C VAL A 64 2.06 11.86 1.13
N CYS A 65 2.67 10.68 0.99
CA CYS A 65 3.78 10.24 1.85
C CYS A 65 5.14 10.32 1.14
N GLY A 66 5.17 10.21 -0.19
CA GLY A 66 6.42 10.18 -0.97
C GLY A 66 7.44 9.19 -0.39
N PRO A 67 8.66 9.64 -0.01
CA PRO A 67 9.71 8.76 0.51
C PRO A 67 9.39 8.13 1.88
N TYR A 68 8.41 8.67 2.61
CA TYR A 68 7.97 8.12 3.89
C TYR A 68 6.92 7.01 3.74
N GLY A 69 6.43 6.77 2.52
CA GLY A 69 5.44 5.73 2.25
C GLY A 69 6.09 4.35 2.10
N ILE A 70 5.44 3.33 2.67
CA ILE A 70 5.85 1.93 2.50
C ILE A 70 4.67 1.15 1.90
N GLY A 71 4.89 0.54 0.74
CA GLY A 71 3.91 -0.29 0.06
C GLY A 71 4.30 -1.76 0.09
N VAL A 72 3.35 -2.64 0.40
CA VAL A 72 3.57 -4.10 0.41
C VAL A 72 2.49 -4.78 -0.41
N VAL A 73 2.89 -5.58 -1.41
CA VAL A 73 1.97 -6.47 -2.13
C VAL A 73 2.19 -7.91 -1.69
N LEU A 74 1.09 -8.57 -1.32
CA LEU A 74 1.10 -9.97 -0.91
C LEU A 74 0.56 -10.86 -2.03
N THR A 75 0.50 -12.16 -1.77
CA THR A 75 -0.08 -13.15 -2.66
C THR A 75 -1.46 -12.73 -3.20
N GLY A 76 -1.70 -13.04 -4.48
CA GLY A 76 -2.93 -12.68 -5.18
C GLY A 76 -2.81 -12.90 -6.68
N MET A 77 -3.95 -12.92 -7.37
CA MET A 77 -4.01 -13.06 -8.83
C MET A 77 -4.05 -11.69 -9.51
N GLY A 78 -3.54 -11.61 -10.74
CA GLY A 78 -3.62 -10.40 -11.55
C GLY A 78 -2.49 -9.43 -11.27
N SER A 79 -2.73 -8.16 -11.54
CA SER A 79 -1.72 -7.08 -11.53
C SER A 79 -2.10 -5.88 -10.68
N ASP A 80 -3.22 -5.95 -9.95
CA ASP A 80 -3.66 -4.86 -9.07
C ASP A 80 -2.57 -4.49 -8.06
N GLY A 81 -2.34 -3.19 -7.88
CA GLY A 81 -1.26 -2.65 -7.05
C GLY A 81 0.07 -2.43 -7.79
N THR A 82 0.28 -3.00 -8.98
CA THR A 82 1.55 -2.82 -9.74
C THR A 82 1.80 -1.36 -10.10
N LYS A 83 0.79 -0.65 -10.61
CA LYS A 83 0.96 0.73 -11.07
C LYS A 83 1.10 1.67 -9.90
N GLY A 84 0.30 1.47 -8.85
CA GLY A 84 0.36 2.26 -7.64
C GLY A 84 1.68 2.07 -6.89
N LEU A 85 2.21 0.84 -6.79
CA LEU A 85 3.52 0.60 -6.20
C LEU A 85 4.65 1.21 -7.03
N LEU A 86 4.57 1.16 -8.37
CA LEU A 86 5.57 1.81 -9.22
C LEU A 86 5.59 3.32 -8.96
N ALA A 87 4.42 3.95 -8.86
CA ALA A 87 4.30 5.37 -8.50
C ALA A 87 4.92 5.65 -7.13
N LEU A 88 4.63 4.83 -6.12
CA LEU A 88 5.22 4.98 -4.79
C LEU A 88 6.75 4.84 -4.80
N ARG A 89 7.28 3.85 -5.53
CA ARG A 89 8.72 3.67 -5.69
C ARG A 89 9.37 4.87 -6.38
N GLN A 90 8.75 5.39 -7.43
CA GLN A 90 9.23 6.58 -8.14
C GLN A 90 9.19 7.84 -7.27
N ALA A 91 8.26 7.92 -6.32
CA ALA A 91 8.21 8.96 -5.29
C ALA A 91 9.23 8.75 -4.15
N GLY A 92 10.06 7.71 -4.24
CA GLY A 92 11.11 7.38 -3.26
C GLY A 92 10.66 6.50 -2.10
N GLY A 93 9.40 6.03 -2.11
CA GLY A 93 8.85 5.16 -1.09
C GLY A 93 9.40 3.73 -1.17
N LEU A 94 9.44 3.05 -0.03
CA LEU A 94 9.87 1.65 0.04
C LEU A 94 8.76 0.73 -0.48
N THR A 95 9.11 -0.19 -1.37
CA THR A 95 8.15 -1.13 -1.98
C THR A 95 8.62 -2.55 -1.83
N LEU A 96 7.82 -3.38 -1.16
CA LEU A 96 8.11 -4.77 -0.84
C LEU A 96 7.05 -5.69 -1.46
N GLY A 97 7.43 -6.90 -1.83
CA GLY A 97 6.49 -7.92 -2.25
C GLY A 97 6.73 -9.25 -1.57
N GLU A 98 5.69 -10.05 -1.44
CA GLU A 98 5.79 -11.43 -0.99
C GLU A 98 6.50 -12.29 -2.06
N SER A 99 7.52 -13.05 -1.64
CA SER A 99 8.27 -13.95 -2.51
C SER A 99 7.44 -15.15 -2.95
N SER A 100 7.83 -15.76 -4.07
CA SER A 100 7.23 -17.00 -4.58
C SER A 100 7.34 -18.20 -3.62
N VAL A 101 8.25 -18.15 -2.63
CA VAL A 101 8.45 -19.22 -1.65
C VAL A 101 7.22 -19.42 -0.76
N THR A 102 6.49 -18.34 -0.45
CA THR A 102 5.37 -18.35 0.50
C THR A 102 4.02 -18.05 -0.14
N CYS A 103 4.03 -17.49 -1.36
CA CYS A 103 2.81 -17.17 -2.08
C CYS A 103 2.00 -18.43 -2.40
N SER A 104 0.70 -18.39 -2.09
CA SER A 104 -0.25 -19.38 -2.63
C SER A 104 -0.51 -19.13 -4.12
N VAL A 105 -0.61 -17.86 -4.52
CA VAL A 105 -0.68 -17.39 -5.91
C VAL A 105 0.33 -16.27 -6.10
N PHE A 106 1.38 -16.53 -6.88
CA PHE A 106 2.43 -15.56 -7.20
C PHE A 106 2.07 -14.77 -8.48
N GLY A 107 0.91 -14.12 -8.48
CA GLY A 107 0.42 -13.27 -9.57
C GLY A 107 0.75 -11.80 -9.35
N MET A 108 0.10 -11.17 -8.36
CA MET A 108 0.30 -9.75 -8.04
C MET A 108 1.76 -9.43 -7.70
N PRO A 109 2.46 -10.18 -6.83
CA PRO A 109 3.87 -9.88 -6.54
C PRO A 109 4.79 -10.06 -7.76
N ARG A 110 4.49 -11.03 -8.64
CA ARG A 110 5.23 -11.22 -9.90
C ARG A 110 5.05 -10.04 -10.83
N SER A 111 3.81 -9.63 -11.06
CA SER A 111 3.48 -8.45 -11.88
C SER A 111 4.18 -7.20 -11.37
N ALA A 112 4.17 -6.97 -10.06
CA ALA A 112 4.84 -5.83 -9.45
C ALA A 112 6.37 -5.91 -9.59
N TRP A 113 6.98 -7.09 -9.41
CA TRP A 113 8.42 -7.29 -9.60
C TRP A 113 8.86 -7.05 -11.04
N GLU A 114 8.19 -7.70 -12.00
CA GLU A 114 8.48 -7.58 -13.44
C GLU A 114 8.23 -6.15 -13.95
N GLY A 115 7.25 -5.46 -13.38
CA GLY A 115 6.96 -4.05 -13.66
C GLY A 115 7.95 -3.07 -13.02
N GLY A 116 8.99 -3.53 -12.32
CA GLY A 116 9.95 -2.67 -11.64
C GLY A 116 9.37 -1.91 -10.45
N ALA A 117 8.21 -2.31 -9.94
CA ALA A 117 7.50 -1.64 -8.86
C ALA A 117 8.02 -2.00 -7.46
N LEU A 118 8.85 -3.03 -7.34
CA LEU A 118 9.33 -3.56 -6.06
C LEU A 118 10.84 -3.43 -5.89
N GLU A 119 11.26 -3.00 -4.71
CA GLU A 119 12.67 -3.01 -4.31
C GLU A 119 13.14 -4.41 -3.91
N ARG A 120 12.31 -5.14 -3.14
CA ARG A 120 12.66 -6.46 -2.62
C ARG A 120 11.46 -7.41 -2.64
N LEU A 121 11.75 -8.69 -2.89
CA LEU A 121 10.85 -9.81 -2.65
C LEU A 121 11.31 -10.56 -1.40
N LEU A 122 10.41 -10.75 -0.44
CA LEU A 122 10.71 -11.38 0.84
C LEU A 122 9.69 -12.48 1.17
N PRO A 123 10.09 -13.60 1.78
CA PRO A 123 9.15 -14.56 2.36
C PRO A 123 8.18 -13.88 3.33
N LEU A 124 6.94 -14.38 3.41
CA LEU A 124 5.89 -13.80 4.24
C LEU A 124 6.32 -13.59 5.70
N TRP A 125 7.09 -14.51 6.27
CA TRP A 125 7.58 -14.43 7.65
C TRP A 125 8.65 -13.36 7.89
N ASP A 126 9.33 -12.88 6.85
CA ASP A 126 10.36 -11.84 6.95
C ASP A 126 9.79 -10.42 6.79
N LEU A 127 8.63 -10.29 6.14
CA LEU A 127 7.99 -9.00 5.88
C LEU A 127 7.70 -8.17 7.15
N PRO A 128 7.18 -8.73 8.27
CA PRO A 128 6.93 -7.95 9.48
C PRO A 128 8.20 -7.30 10.06
N MET A 129 9.31 -8.03 10.03
CA MET A 129 10.60 -7.55 10.53
C MET A 129 11.13 -6.43 9.61
N ALA A 130 11.08 -6.64 8.29
CA ALA A 130 11.47 -5.63 7.30
C ALA A 130 10.66 -4.33 7.43
N LEU A 131 9.34 -4.42 7.65
CA LEU A 131 8.47 -3.27 7.90
C LEU A 131 8.87 -2.51 9.16
N SER A 132 9.09 -3.23 10.26
CA SER A 132 9.44 -2.63 11.55
C SER A 132 10.79 -1.90 11.48
N THR A 133 11.79 -2.50 10.83
CA THR A 133 13.10 -1.87 10.62
C THR A 133 13.01 -0.64 9.73
N ALA A 134 12.24 -0.69 8.64
CA ALA A 134 12.08 0.43 7.73
C ALA A 134 11.45 1.64 8.44
N VAL A 135 10.34 1.42 9.16
CA VAL A 135 9.70 2.48 9.95
C VAL A 135 10.66 3.08 10.97
N ALA A 136 11.44 2.26 11.68
CA ALA A 136 12.42 2.76 12.65
C ALA A 136 13.51 3.63 11.99
N ALA A 137 13.97 3.28 10.80
CA ALA A 137 14.98 4.05 10.07
C ALA A 137 14.44 5.37 9.47
N THR A 138 13.16 5.41 9.13
CA THR A 138 12.49 6.58 8.52
C THR A 138 12.24 7.72 9.51
N PHE A 139 12.17 7.44 10.81
CA PHE A 139 11.87 8.42 11.87
C PHE A 139 13.05 8.67 12.84
N GLN A 140 14.29 8.36 12.42
CA GLN A 140 15.53 8.82 13.06
C GLN A 140 16.03 10.11 12.39
#